data_AF-A0A3S3QEM0-F1
#
_entry.id   AF-A0A3S3QEM0-F1
#
_cell.length_a   1.000
_cell.length_b   1.000
_cell.length_c   1.000
_cell.angle_alpha   90.00
_cell.angle_beta   90.00
_cell.angle_gamma   90.00
#
_symmetry.space_group_name_H-M   'P 1'
#
loop_
_entity.id
_entity.type
_entity.pdbx_description
1 polymer ?
#
loop_
_entity_poly.entity_id
_entity_poly.type
_entity_poly.pdbx_seq_one_letter_code
_entity_poly.pdbx_strand_id
1 'polypeptide(L)'
;MTILNIMLNHYICPMPQDLTTKQSRIEKRNEKIRKRFDYLTSKKHFSLEYTLELLSDEFMPLAETTLWLIISETGYYKKKQA
;
A
#
# COMPACT_ATOMS: atom_id res chain seq x y z
N MET A 1 22.64 -43.56 -12.99
CA MET A 1 21.91 -43.50 -11.71
C MET A 1 22.37 -42.21 -11.04
N THR A 2 21.65 -41.09 -11.05
CA THR A 2 20.22 -40.96 -10.71
C THR A 2 19.67 -39.71 -11.41
N ILE A 3 18.58 -39.90 -12.15
CA ILE A 3 17.64 -38.84 -12.56
C ILE A 3 16.75 -38.57 -11.33
N LEU A 4 16.20 -37.35 -11.21
CA LEU A 4 15.37 -36.81 -10.12
C LEU A 4 16.15 -36.08 -9.02
N ASN A 5 16.35 -34.77 -9.21
CA ASN A 5 15.53 -33.89 -8.38
C ASN A 5 15.03 -32.70 -9.22
N ILE A 6 13.82 -32.92 -9.70
CA ILE A 6 12.99 -32.09 -10.54
C ILE A 6 12.48 -30.92 -9.70
N MET A 7 12.62 -29.70 -10.24
CA MET A 7 11.66 -28.60 -10.13
C MET A 7 11.18 -28.22 -8.72
N LEU A 8 11.88 -27.29 -8.05
CA LEU A 8 11.26 -26.49 -6.98
C LEU A 8 11.71 -25.02 -6.94
N ASN A 9 12.18 -24.45 -8.05
CA ASN A 9 12.47 -23.01 -8.14
C ASN A 9 11.74 -22.34 -9.31
N HIS A 10 10.48 -22.72 -9.52
CA HIS A 10 9.68 -22.24 -10.65
C HIS A 10 8.94 -20.91 -10.41
N TYR A 11 9.33 -20.07 -9.44
CA TYR A 11 8.74 -18.72 -9.26
C TYR A 11 9.66 -17.67 -8.61
N ILE A 12 10.95 -17.64 -8.95
CA ILE A 12 11.74 -16.43 -8.68
C ILE A 12 12.00 -15.76 -10.02
N CYS A 13 10.99 -15.03 -10.49
CA CYS A 13 11.19 -14.05 -11.56
C CYS A 13 12.31 -13.10 -11.12
N PRO A 14 13.38 -12.94 -11.91
CA PRO A 14 14.38 -11.93 -11.62
C PRO A 14 13.69 -10.55 -11.73
N MET A 15 13.55 -9.87 -10.59
CA MET A 15 13.02 -8.52 -10.53
C MET A 15 13.88 -7.59 -11.42
N PRO A 16 13.28 -6.80 -12.32
CA PRO A 16 14.05 -5.92 -13.20
C PRO A 16 14.74 -4.83 -12.36
N GLN A 17 16.06 -4.71 -12.51
CA GLN A 17 16.92 -3.78 -11.78
C GLN A 17 16.86 -2.32 -12.30
N ASP A 18 15.77 -1.89 -12.94
CA ASP A 18 15.62 -0.51 -13.46
C ASP A 18 14.19 0.05 -13.34
N LEU A 19 13.58 -0.11 -12.16
CA LEU A 19 12.25 0.43 -11.77
C LEU A 19 12.34 1.51 -10.66
N THR A 20 13.56 1.94 -10.33
CA THR A 20 13.90 2.52 -9.02
C THR A 20 13.36 3.92 -8.77
N THR A 21 13.14 4.75 -9.79
CA THR A 21 12.74 6.16 -9.60
C THR A 21 11.22 6.37 -9.51
N LYS A 22 10.44 5.74 -10.39
CA LYS A 22 8.97 5.88 -10.40
C LYS A 22 8.32 5.12 -9.25
N GLN A 23 8.75 3.88 -9.01
CA GLN A 23 8.27 3.07 -7.90
C GLN A 23 8.56 3.76 -6.56
N SER A 24 9.77 4.29 -6.37
CA SER A 24 10.13 5.07 -5.18
C SER A 24 9.27 6.32 -4.98
N ARG A 25 8.85 7.00 -6.06
CA ARG A 25 7.95 8.16 -5.96
C ARG A 25 6.54 7.75 -5.50
N ILE A 26 6.02 6.64 -6.03
CA ILE A 26 4.71 6.10 -5.65
C ILE A 26 4.72 5.68 -4.18
N GLU A 27 5.75 4.96 -3.74
CA GLU A 27 5.92 4.55 -2.34
C GLU A 27 6.03 5.74 -1.40
N LYS A 28 6.81 6.76 -1.76
CA LYS A 28 6.90 8.01 -0.98
C LYS A 28 5.56 8.74 -0.87
N ARG A 29 4.76 8.76 -1.95
CA ARG A 29 3.41 9.34 -1.92
C ARG A 29 2.49 8.53 -1.00
N ASN A 30 2.50 7.21 -1.14
CA ASN A 30 1.66 6.32 -0.33
C ASN A 30 2.00 6.44 1.16
N GLU A 31 3.29 6.55 1.50
CA GLU A 31 3.75 6.77 2.88
C GLU A 31 3.28 8.13 3.44
N LYS A 32 3.29 9.19 2.62
CA LYS A 32 2.72 10.48 3.02
C LYS A 32 1.22 10.38 3.29
N ILE A 33 0.47 9.72 2.42
CA ILE A 33 -0.97 9.50 2.58
C ILE A 33 -1.24 8.77 3.90
N ARG A 34 -0.47 7.72 4.22
CA ARG A 34 -0.61 6.97 5.48
C ARG A 34 -0.35 7.82 6.71
N LYS A 35 0.75 8.58 6.73
CA LYS A 35 1.07 9.49 7.86
C LYS A 35 0.01 10.57 8.03
N ARG A 36 -0.51 11.08 6.91
CA ARG A 36 -1.57 12.09 6.93
C ARG A 36 -2.87 11.51 7.48
N PHE A 37 -3.25 10.32 7.03
CA PHE A 37 -4.39 9.58 7.56
C PHE A 37 -4.27 9.38 9.07
N ASP A 38 -3.15 8.84 9.55
CA ASP A 38 -2.93 8.61 10.99
C ASP A 38 -2.98 9.91 11.81
N TYR A 39 -2.45 11.01 11.29
CA TYR A 39 -2.58 12.32 11.95
C TYR A 39 -4.05 12.76 12.07
N LEU A 40 -4.83 12.62 10.99
CA LEU A 40 -6.24 13.04 10.95
C LEU A 40 -7.11 12.16 11.86
N THR A 41 -6.90 10.85 11.86
CA THR A 41 -7.68 9.93 12.71
C THR A 41 -7.22 9.93 14.16
N SER A 42 -5.91 9.91 14.41
CA SER A 42 -5.35 9.70 15.76
C SER A 42 -5.13 10.98 16.54
N LYS A 43 -4.87 12.12 15.87
CA LYS A 43 -4.68 13.43 16.54
C LYS A 43 -5.87 14.36 16.42
N LYS A 44 -6.57 14.34 15.28
CA LYS A 44 -7.74 15.20 15.05
C LYS A 44 -9.06 14.50 15.32
N HIS A 45 -9.06 13.18 15.52
CA HIS A 45 -10.25 12.38 15.78
C HIS A 45 -11.34 12.57 14.73
N PHE A 46 -10.93 12.82 13.48
CA PHE A 46 -11.86 12.94 12.36
C PHE A 46 -12.50 11.59 12.04
N SER A 47 -13.72 11.64 11.52
CA SER A 47 -14.39 10.45 11.03
C SER A 47 -13.63 9.88 9.83
N LEU A 48 -13.77 8.57 9.62
CA LEU A 48 -13.10 7.89 8.51
C LEU A 48 -13.51 8.50 7.16
N GLU A 49 -14.82 8.70 6.97
CA GLU A 49 -15.41 9.25 5.74
C GLU A 49 -14.86 10.65 5.43
N TYR A 50 -14.90 11.56 6.42
CA TYR A 50 -14.36 12.91 6.26
C TYR A 50 -12.84 12.92 6.03
N THR A 51 -12.11 11.98 6.65
CA THR A 51 -10.67 11.85 6.44
C THR A 51 -10.35 11.40 5.02
N LEU A 52 -11.14 10.51 4.43
CA LEU A 52 -10.96 10.03 3.06
C LEU A 52 -11.27 11.14 2.03
N GLU A 53 -12.32 11.91 2.25
CA GLU A 53 -12.67 13.09 1.43
C GLU A 53 -11.50 14.10 1.42
N LEU A 54 -10.99 14.48 2.59
CA LEU A 54 -9.84 15.38 2.73
C LEU A 54 -8.58 14.85 2.02
N LEU A 55 -8.31 13.55 2.11
CA LEU A 55 -7.16 12.93 1.44
C LEU A 55 -7.35 12.86 -0.08
N SER A 56 -8.58 12.70 -0.56
CA SER A 56 -8.88 12.72 -2.00
C SER A 56 -8.59 14.09 -2.59
N ASP A 57 -9.02 15.16 -1.91
CA ASP A 57 -8.73 16.53 -2.29
C ASP A 57 -7.22 16.84 -2.25
N GLU A 58 -6.51 16.41 -1.20
CA GLU A 58 -5.07 16.68 -1.02
C GLU A 58 -4.18 15.93 -2.03
N PHE A 59 -4.59 14.73 -2.47
CA PHE A 59 -3.77 13.83 -3.31
C PHE A 59 -4.41 13.51 -4.68
N MET A 60 -5.21 14.43 -5.23
CA MET A 60 -5.79 14.29 -6.57
C MET A 60 -4.73 13.91 -7.64
N PRO A 61 -5.07 13.02 -8.60
CA PRO A 61 -6.39 12.47 -8.90
C PRO A 61 -6.66 11.09 -8.27
N LEU A 62 -6.25 10.82 -7.04
CA LEU A 62 -6.51 9.52 -6.39
C LEU A 62 -7.99 9.40 -5.96
N ALA A 63 -8.66 8.37 -6.46
CA ALA A 63 -9.99 7.99 -6.01
C ALA A 63 -9.96 7.48 -4.55
N GLU A 64 -11.07 7.68 -3.82
CA GLU A 64 -11.23 7.22 -2.43
C GLU A 64 -10.95 5.72 -2.27
N THR A 65 -11.37 4.89 -3.23
CA THR A 65 -11.10 3.44 -3.24
C THR A 65 -9.59 3.15 -3.27
N THR A 66 -8.83 3.95 -4.01
CA THR A 66 -7.36 3.80 -4.10
C THR A 66 -6.71 4.26 -2.80
N LEU A 67 -7.18 5.35 -2.20
CA LEU A 67 -6.73 5.79 -0.88
C LEU A 67 -7.01 4.71 0.18
N TRP A 68 -8.20 4.14 0.15
CA TRP A 68 -8.57 3.03 1.03
C TRP A 68 -7.64 1.83 0.85
N LEU A 69 -7.30 1.44 -0.38
CA LEU A 69 -6.32 0.37 -0.63
C LEU A 69 -4.94 0.72 -0.05
N ILE A 70 -4.45 1.94 -0.28
CA ILE A 70 -3.15 2.42 0.22
C ILE A 70 -3.08 2.35 1.76
N ILE A 71 -4.19 2.67 2.43
CA ILE A 71 -4.30 2.69 3.90
C ILE A 71 -4.53 1.26 4.45
N SER A 72 -5.42 0.49 3.83
CA SER A 72 -5.89 -0.82 4.32
C SER A 72 -4.88 -1.96 4.11
N GLU A 73 -4.08 -1.94 3.04
CA GLU A 73 -3.04 -2.94 2.77
C GLU A 73 -1.98 -3.03 3.88
N THR A 74 -1.82 -1.97 4.69
CA THR A 74 -0.86 -1.91 5.80
C THR A 74 -1.39 -2.34 7.17
N GLY A 75 -2.59 -2.92 7.27
CA GLY A 75 -2.93 -3.74 8.44
C GLY A 75 -3.70 -3.08 9.58
N TYR A 76 -4.35 -1.93 9.37
CA TYR A 76 -5.33 -1.43 10.36
C TYR A 76 -6.62 -2.29 10.40
N TYR A 77 -6.96 -2.98 9.30
CA TYR A 77 -8.14 -3.86 9.19
C TYR A 77 -7.82 -5.35 9.00
N LYS A 78 -6.55 -5.75 9.13
CA LYS A 78 -6.16 -7.17 9.09
C LYS A 78 -6.11 -7.83 10.48
N LYS A 79 -6.87 -7.27 11.44
CA LYS A 79 -7.11 -7.89 12.75
C LYS A 79 -8.59 -8.21 12.96
N LYS A 80 -9.22 -8.84 11.97
CA LYS A 80 -10.41 -9.67 12.17
C LYS A 80 -10.60 -10.59 10.95
N GLN A 81 -9.88 -11.69 10.97
CA GLN A 81 -10.45 -13.02 10.83
C GLN A 81 -9.40 -14.03 11.30
N ALA A 82 -9.85 -14.86 12.23
CA ALA A 82 -9.11 -15.89 12.93
C ALA A 82 -8.57 -16.97 11.99
#